data_AF-A0A7L4NAI1-F1
#
_entry.id   AF-A0A7L4NAI1-F1
#
_cell.length_a   1.000
_cell.length_b   1.000
_cell.length_c   1.000
_cell.angle_alpha   90.00
_cell.angle_beta   90.00
_cell.angle_gamma   90.00
#
_symmetry.space_group_name_H-M   'P 1'
#
loop_
_entity.id
_entity.type
_entity.pdbx_description
1 polymer ?
#
loop_
_entity_poly.entity_id
_entity_poly.type
_entity_poly.pdbx_seq_one_letter_code
_entity_poly.pdbx_strand_id
1 'polypeptide(L)' 'VVLAPNAVLAAPQTSLVAVRCASKKSGGSSKNLGGRSPGKRYGFKKVEGQFVHAGNILATQRLIRWHPGAHV' A
#
# COMPACT_ATOMS: atom_id res chain seq x y z
N VAL A 1 -9.94 70.22 -34.07
CA VAL A 1 -10.98 69.61 -33.19
C VAL A 1 -12.26 69.51 -33.98
N VAL A 2 -12.54 68.36 -34.63
CA VAL A 2 -13.90 67.85 -34.89
C VAL A 2 -13.78 66.32 -35.00
N LEU A 3 -14.75 65.64 -34.40
CA LEU A 3 -14.74 64.28 -33.87
C LEU A 3 -15.02 63.22 -34.94
N ALA A 4 -14.34 62.07 -34.88
CA ALA A 4 -14.73 60.87 -35.61
C ALA A 4 -15.96 60.22 -34.93
N PRO A 5 -16.93 59.67 -35.69
CA PRO A 5 -18.09 59.02 -35.10
C PRO A 5 -17.73 57.59 -34.61
N ASN A 6 -17.60 57.42 -33.29
CA ASN A 6 -17.56 56.11 -32.65
C ASN A 6 -18.98 55.53 -32.61
N ALA A 7 -19.30 54.62 -33.53
CA ALA A 7 -20.49 53.79 -33.44
C ALA A 7 -20.15 52.37 -33.91
N VAL A 8 -19.53 51.57 -33.03
CA VAL A 8 -19.46 50.12 -33.23
C VAL A 8 -19.63 49.41 -31.88
N LEU A 9 -20.27 48.24 -31.99
CA LEU A 9 -20.55 47.18 -31.01
C LEU A 9 -21.96 47.26 -30.40
N ALA A 10 -22.99 46.76 -31.09
CA ALA A 10 -23.28 45.36 -31.48
C ALA A 10 -23.57 44.44 -30.27
N ALA A 11 -24.71 43.76 -30.39
CA ALA A 11 -25.55 43.14 -29.37
C ALA A 11 -24.93 41.88 -28.68
N PRO A 12 -25.66 41.21 -27.74
CA PRO A 12 -25.08 40.42 -26.66
C PRO A 12 -24.39 39.16 -27.16
N GLN A 13 -23.17 38.89 -26.66
CA GLN A 13 -22.48 37.65 -26.99
C GLN A 13 -23.15 36.48 -26.27
N THR A 14 -23.69 35.59 -27.09
CA THR A 14 -24.35 34.35 -26.73
C THR A 14 -23.47 33.52 -25.80
N SER A 15 -24.00 33.19 -24.62
CA SER A 15 -23.41 32.24 -23.69
C SER A 15 -23.49 30.83 -24.29
N LEU A 16 -22.60 30.52 -25.22
CA LEU A 16 -22.36 29.14 -25.63
C LEU A 16 -21.72 28.40 -24.46
N VAL A 17 -22.60 27.81 -23.66
CA VAL A 17 -22.40 26.77 -22.64
C VAL A 17 -20.96 26.25 -22.64
N ALA A 18 -20.19 26.67 -21.64
CA ALA A 18 -18.90 26.07 -21.35
C ALA A 18 -19.12 24.60 -20.94
N VAL A 19 -19.15 23.69 -21.91
CA VAL A 19 -19.17 22.25 -21.67
C VAL A 19 -17.81 21.88 -21.08
N ARG A 20 -17.75 21.79 -19.76
CA ARG A 20 -16.61 21.19 -19.07
C ARG A 20 -16.77 19.68 -19.18
N CYS A 21 -15.94 19.04 -20.01
CA CYS A 21 -15.84 17.59 -20.02
C CYS A 21 -15.40 17.11 -18.63
N ALA A 22 -16.27 16.37 -17.94
CA ALA A 22 -15.91 15.67 -16.72
C ALA A 22 -15.01 14.49 -17.09
N SER A 23 -13.71 14.55 -16.76
CA SER A 23 -12.83 13.39 -16.87
C SER A 23 -13.04 12.48 -15.66
N LYS A 24 -13.11 11.17 -15.90
CA LYS A 24 -13.09 10.20 -14.79
C LYS A 24 -11.73 10.30 -14.10
N LYS A 25 -11.72 10.50 -12.78
CA LYS A 25 -10.48 10.50 -11.98
C LYS A 25 -9.75 9.17 -12.18
N SER A 26 -8.49 9.19 -12.61
CA SER A 26 -7.70 7.95 -12.65
C SER A 26 -7.48 7.45 -11.22
N GLY A 27 -7.77 6.18 -10.95
CA GLY A 27 -7.43 5.55 -9.67
C GLY A 27 -5.92 5.35 -9.55
N GLY A 28 -5.32 5.79 -8.45
CA GLY A 28 -3.92 5.50 -8.14
C GLY A 28 -3.74 4.04 -7.73
N SER A 29 -2.59 3.44 -8.06
CA SER A 29 -2.20 2.13 -7.54
C SER A 29 -1.33 2.27 -6.30
N SER A 30 -1.41 1.30 -5.39
CA SER A 30 -0.51 1.22 -4.25
C SER A 30 0.90 0.89 -4.73
N LYS A 31 1.88 1.68 -4.31
CA LYS A 31 3.31 1.43 -4.55
C LYS A 31 3.92 0.45 -3.53
N ASN A 32 3.13 0.02 -2.54
CA ASN A 32 3.58 -0.90 -1.50
C ASN A 32 3.54 -2.33 -2.05
N LEU A 33 4.62 -2.74 -2.71
CA LEU A 33 4.78 -4.08 -3.30
C LEU A 33 5.29 -5.13 -2.28
N GLY A 34 5.52 -4.74 -1.03
CA GLY A 34 6.13 -5.57 0.01
C GLY A 34 5.16 -6.52 0.74
N GLY A 35 5.66 -7.24 1.75
CA GLY A 35 4.86 -8.09 2.65
C GLY A 35 4.67 -9.54 2.20
N ARG A 36 5.28 -9.96 1.07
CA ARG A 36 5.20 -11.33 0.56
C ARG A 36 6.37 -12.22 0.99
N SER A 37 6.97 -11.96 2.14
CA SER A 37 8.06 -12.79 2.66
C SER A 37 7.54 -14.17 3.07
N PRO A 38 8.17 -15.28 2.65
CA PRO A 38 7.74 -16.62 3.04
C PRO A 38 7.91 -16.84 4.56
N GLY A 39 7.06 -17.69 5.12
CA GLY A 39 7.15 -18.10 6.52
C GLY A 39 8.38 -18.96 6.80
N LYS A 40 9.03 -18.74 7.95
CA LYS A 40 10.27 -19.43 8.36
C LYS A 40 10.05 -20.77 9.11
N ARG A 41 8.81 -21.22 9.26
CA ARG A 41 8.43 -22.51 9.91
C ARG A 41 8.97 -22.69 11.33
N TYR A 42 8.96 -21.60 12.10
CA TYR A 42 9.25 -21.62 13.54
C TYR A 42 8.21 -22.44 14.30
N GLY A 43 8.59 -22.95 15.46
CA GLY A 43 7.75 -23.73 16.37
C GLY A 43 8.45 -24.98 16.89
N PHE A 44 7.68 -25.79 17.61
CA PHE A 44 8.14 -27.07 18.14
C PHE A 44 8.45 -28.08 17.05
N LYS A 45 9.53 -28.83 17.24
CA LYS A 45 9.92 -29.99 16.43
C LYS A 45 9.81 -31.29 17.21
N LYS A 46 10.02 -31.21 18.53
CA LYS A 46 9.78 -32.30 19.47
C LYS A 46 8.80 -31.82 20.54
N VAL A 47 7.84 -32.70 20.83
CA VAL A 47 6.80 -32.50 21.84
C VAL A 47 7.19 -33.25 23.10
N GLU A 48 6.52 -32.97 24.20
CA GLU A 48 6.84 -33.57 25.49
C GLU A 48 6.72 -35.10 25.46
N GLY A 49 7.62 -35.78 26.18
CA GLY A 49 7.70 -37.25 26.22
C GLY A 49 8.33 -37.92 24.99
N GLN A 50 8.72 -37.16 23.97
CA GLN A 50 9.43 -37.71 22.81
C GLN A 50 10.90 -37.99 23.12
N PHE A 51 11.39 -39.17 22.72
CA PHE A 51 12.80 -39.49 22.83
C PHE A 51 13.64 -38.64 21.86
N VAL A 52 14.76 -38.10 22.36
CA VAL A 52 15.67 -37.25 21.60
C VAL A 52 17.12 -37.72 21.77
N HIS A 53 17.87 -37.65 20.67
CA HIS A 53 19.31 -37.80 20.69
C HIS A 53 19.99 -36.44 20.88
N ALA A 54 21.24 -36.46 21.33
CA ALA A 54 22.05 -35.25 21.41
C ALA A 54 22.16 -34.59 20.02
N GLY A 55 22.00 -33.27 19.97
CA GLY A 55 22.04 -32.48 18.73
C GLY A 55 20.69 -32.38 18.00
N ASN A 56 19.63 -33.04 18.47
CA ASN A 56 18.30 -32.86 17.90
C ASN A 56 17.74 -31.47 18.22
N ILE A 57 17.07 -30.86 17.24
CA ILE A 57 16.38 -29.59 17.43
C ILE A 57 15.06 -29.82 18.16
N LEU A 58 14.85 -29.15 19.30
CA LEU A 58 13.61 -29.23 20.09
C LEU A 58 12.55 -28.25 19.60
N ALA A 59 12.92 -26.99 19.41
CA ALA A 59 12.06 -25.93 18.89
C ALA A 59 12.90 -24.86 18.20
N THR A 60 12.30 -24.15 17.25
CA THR A 60 12.89 -22.95 16.64
C THR A 60 12.00 -21.74 16.92
N GLN A 61 12.59 -20.64 17.36
CA GLN A 61 11.85 -19.44 17.75
C GLN A 61 12.46 -18.18 17.13
N ARG A 62 11.63 -17.15 16.90
CA ARG A 62 12.08 -15.83 16.42
C ARG A 62 12.48 -14.93 17.59
N LEU A 63 11.63 -14.87 18.60
CA LEU A 63 11.90 -14.23 19.88
C LEU A 63 11.89 -15.32 20.95
N ILE A 64 12.54 -15.05 22.08
CA ILE A 64 12.59 -15.96 23.21
C ILE A 64 11.18 -16.06 23.83
N ARG A 65 10.50 -17.15 23.52
CA ARG A 65 9.25 -17.58 24.14
C ARG A 65 9.49 -18.70 25.14
N TRP A 66 10.43 -19.58 24.83
CA TRP A 66 10.85 -20.68 25.70
C TRP A 66 12.32 -20.50 26.07
N HIS A 67 12.60 -20.70 27.35
CA HIS A 67 13.94 -20.60 27.91
C HIS A 67 14.61 -21.97 27.92
N PRO A 68 15.93 -22.04 27.65
CA PRO A 68 16.66 -23.30 27.73
C PRO A 68 16.65 -23.81 29.18
N GLY A 69 16.41 -25.11 29.33
CA GLY A 69 16.43 -25.82 30.60
C GLY A 69 17.70 -26.66 30.77
N ALA A 70 17.64 -27.69 31.62
CA ALA A 70 18.75 -28.63 31.77
C ALA A 70 18.93 -29.48 30.49
N HIS A 71 20.16 -29.58 30.00
CA HIS A 71 20.55 -30.36 28.81
C HIS A 71 19.77 -30.00 27.53
N VAL A 72 19.63 -28.70 27.26
CA VAL A 72 18.93 -28.11 26.09
C VAL A 72 19.87 -27.26 25.27
#